data_AF-A0A816K1W9-F1
#
_entry.id   AF-A0A816K1W9-F1
#
_cell.length_a   1.000
_cell.length_b   1.000
_cell.length_c   1.000
_cell.angle_alpha   90.00
_cell.angle_beta   90.00
_cell.angle_gamma   90.00
#
_symmetry.space_group_name_H-M   'P 1'
#
loop_
_entity.id
_entity.type
_entity.pdbx_description
1 polymer ?
#
loop_
_entity_poly.entity_id
_entity_poly.type
_entity_poly.pdbx_seq_one_letter_code
_entity_poly.pdbx_strand_id
1 'polypeptide(L)'
;MAKLKGRSRPKLTLDKLMSGVSFRYRTVDGQLRKLEAAVEFMKNEHYVDEMFLHVKPSGDSEDEKFERLIERLLLEGPVAVSFDYFPSYRTGIVSFDIFEYFRIFSEFYKDQWPYSCKKNNFKKKIQERILSPTLTERLRNPYEHTSKHVGLLMGSGIELVDGEPKHFWDIYESRGASWRDCGFDRLALHEGLILQATEMRL
;
A
#
# COMPACT_ATOMS: atom_id res chain seq x y z
N MET A 1 -25.62 5.45 -5.28
CA MET A 1 -24.64 4.36 -5.04
C MET A 1 -25.23 3.06 -5.55
N ALA A 2 -24.74 2.56 -6.68
CA ALA A 2 -25.14 1.25 -7.18
C ALA A 2 -24.51 0.18 -6.29
N LYS A 3 -25.34 -0.63 -5.63
CA LYS A 3 -24.87 -1.89 -5.03
C LYS A 3 -24.36 -2.75 -6.18
N LEU A 4 -23.04 -2.96 -6.26
CA LEU A 4 -22.46 -4.02 -7.08
C LEU A 4 -23.20 -5.31 -6.71
N LYS A 5 -23.98 -5.86 -7.64
CA LYS A 5 -24.56 -7.20 -7.51
C LYS A 5 -23.41 -8.20 -7.66
N GLY A 6 -22.56 -8.29 -6.64
CA GLY A 6 -21.39 -9.15 -6.64
C GLY A 6 -21.79 -10.61 -6.49
N ARG A 7 -21.27 -11.47 -7.37
CA ARG A 7 -21.14 -12.90 -7.07
C ARG A 7 -20.52 -13.05 -5.68
N SER A 8 -20.98 -14.02 -4.89
CA SER A 8 -20.32 -14.39 -3.64
C SER A 8 -18.89 -14.85 -3.97
N ARG A 9 -17.90 -13.98 -3.72
CA ARG A 9 -16.48 -14.30 -3.88
C ARG A 9 -16.00 -15.07 -2.65
N PRO A 10 -15.07 -16.03 -2.82
CA PRO A 10 -14.53 -16.76 -1.68
C PRO A 10 -13.81 -15.81 -0.72
N LYS A 11 -13.93 -16.08 0.58
CA LYS A 11 -13.19 -15.35 1.62
C LYS A 11 -11.71 -15.71 1.52
N LEU A 12 -10.89 -14.71 1.18
CA LEU A 12 -9.43 -14.82 1.26
C LEU A 12 -9.01 -14.71 2.73
N THR A 13 -8.16 -15.62 3.19
CA THR A 13 -7.55 -15.62 4.53
C THR A 13 -6.05 -15.79 4.39
N LEU A 14 -5.30 -15.41 5.44
CA LEU A 14 -3.86 -15.59 5.48
C LEU A 14 -3.47 -17.06 5.22
N ASP A 15 -4.15 -18.00 5.87
CA ASP A 15 -3.91 -19.44 5.69
C ASP A 15 -4.09 -19.89 4.24
N LYS A 16 -5.11 -19.37 3.54
CA LYS A 16 -5.36 -19.70 2.13
C LYS A 16 -4.31 -19.11 1.20
N LEU A 17 -3.84 -17.89 1.48
CA LEU A 17 -2.73 -17.31 0.73
C LEU A 17 -1.46 -18.15 0.96
N MET A 18 -1.20 -18.54 2.21
CA MET A 18 -0.01 -19.28 2.62
C MET A 18 0.01 -20.73 2.12
N SER A 19 -1.15 -21.36 1.96
CA SER A 19 -1.26 -22.67 1.32
C SER A 19 -1.30 -22.58 -0.21
N GLY A 20 -1.89 -21.51 -0.74
CA GLY A 20 -2.12 -21.31 -2.16
C GLY A 20 -0.93 -20.78 -2.96
N VAL A 21 -0.03 -20.01 -2.32
CA VAL A 21 1.19 -19.52 -2.97
C VAL A 21 2.40 -20.38 -2.57
N SER A 22 3.12 -20.89 -3.58
CA SER A 22 4.27 -21.78 -3.38
C SER A 22 5.32 -21.18 -2.44
N PHE A 23 5.87 -22.01 -1.54
CA PHE A 23 6.95 -21.63 -0.63
C PHE A 23 8.19 -21.08 -1.35
N ARG A 24 8.40 -21.45 -2.62
CA ARG A 24 9.50 -20.92 -3.44
C ARG A 24 9.41 -19.42 -3.70
N TYR A 25 8.20 -18.86 -3.64
CA TYR A 25 7.97 -17.43 -3.81
C TYR A 25 7.85 -16.70 -2.46
N ARG A 26 8.12 -17.42 -1.36
CA ARG A 26 8.08 -16.87 0.00
C ARG A 26 9.47 -16.63 0.57
N THR A 27 9.56 -15.70 1.52
CA THR A 27 10.70 -15.58 2.43
C THR A 27 10.56 -16.58 3.57
N VAL A 28 11.61 -16.75 4.37
CA VAL A 28 11.60 -17.64 5.55
C VAL A 28 10.50 -17.23 6.53
N ASP A 29 10.23 -15.93 6.63
CA ASP A 29 9.20 -15.34 7.48
C ASP A 29 7.80 -15.42 6.86
N GLY A 30 7.66 -16.15 5.74
CA GLY A 30 6.40 -16.37 5.06
C GLY A 30 6.06 -15.32 4.01
N GLN A 31 6.84 -14.25 3.85
CA GLN A 31 6.46 -13.09 3.03
C GLN A 31 6.54 -13.35 1.53
N LEU A 32 5.69 -12.76 0.68
CA LEU A 32 5.92 -12.90 -0.77
C LEU A 32 7.11 -12.08 -1.19
N ARG A 33 8.01 -12.68 -1.96
CA ARG A 33 9.16 -11.99 -2.56
C ARG A 33 8.73 -11.00 -3.64
N LYS A 34 7.58 -11.27 -4.29
CA LYS A 34 7.05 -10.59 -5.48
C LYS A 34 5.53 -10.69 -5.50
N LEU A 35 4.83 -9.58 -5.76
CA LEU A 35 3.36 -9.54 -5.88
C LEU A 35 2.87 -10.42 -7.03
N GLU A 36 3.66 -10.51 -8.10
CA GLU A 36 3.45 -11.33 -9.28
C GLU A 36 3.23 -12.81 -8.94
N ALA A 37 3.85 -13.29 -7.86
CA ALA A 37 3.73 -14.68 -7.44
C ALA A 37 2.33 -15.06 -6.93
N ALA A 38 1.51 -14.08 -6.56
CA ALA A 38 0.13 -14.31 -6.14
C ALA A 38 -0.90 -14.16 -7.27
N VAL A 39 -0.52 -13.61 -8.44
CA VAL A 39 -1.46 -13.31 -9.53
C VAL A 39 -2.23 -14.56 -9.97
N GLU A 40 -1.53 -15.66 -10.22
CA GLU A 40 -2.14 -16.91 -10.68
C GLU A 40 -3.08 -17.50 -9.63
N PHE A 41 -2.63 -17.54 -8.36
CA PHE A 41 -3.45 -17.99 -7.24
C PHE A 41 -4.74 -17.15 -7.11
N MET A 42 -4.61 -15.82 -7.16
CA MET A 42 -5.74 -14.90 -6.97
C MET A 42 -6.80 -15.06 -8.06
N LYS A 43 -6.38 -15.34 -9.30
CA LYS A 43 -7.28 -15.57 -10.44
C LYS A 43 -7.91 -16.97 -10.40
N ASN A 44 -7.10 -18.00 -10.19
CA ASN A 44 -7.56 -19.40 -10.23
C ASN A 44 -8.55 -19.72 -9.11
N GLU A 45 -8.37 -19.10 -7.94
CA GLU A 45 -9.29 -19.23 -6.81
C GLU A 45 -10.43 -18.20 -6.83
N HIS A 46 -10.58 -17.46 -7.94
CA HIS A 46 -11.67 -16.49 -8.16
C HIS A 46 -11.76 -15.36 -7.12
N TYR A 47 -10.64 -14.95 -6.54
CA TYR A 47 -10.58 -13.76 -5.69
C TYR A 47 -10.63 -12.47 -6.51
N VAL A 48 -10.00 -12.47 -7.68
CA VAL A 48 -10.03 -11.38 -8.68
C VAL A 48 -10.32 -11.97 -10.07
N ASP A 49 -10.88 -11.17 -10.96
CA ASP A 49 -11.04 -11.54 -12.38
C ASP A 49 -9.75 -11.26 -13.13
N GLU A 50 -9.18 -10.06 -12.90
CA GLU A 50 -7.90 -9.64 -13.45
C GLU A 50 -7.04 -8.97 -12.36
N MET A 51 -5.72 -9.10 -12.49
CA MET A 51 -4.75 -8.42 -11.66
C MET A 51 -3.61 -7.94 -12.55
N PHE A 52 -3.37 -6.64 -12.59
CA PHE A 52 -2.33 -6.01 -13.39
C PHE A 52 -1.31 -5.35 -12.48
N LEU A 53 -0.03 -5.60 -12.77
CA LEU A 53 1.07 -4.94 -12.07
C LEU A 53 1.68 -3.89 -12.98
N HIS A 54 1.52 -2.63 -12.58
CA HIS A 54 2.12 -1.48 -13.24
C HIS A 54 3.44 -1.17 -12.55
N VAL A 55 4.54 -1.19 -13.29
CA VAL A 55 5.88 -0.89 -12.76
C VAL A 55 6.27 0.52 -13.17
N LYS A 56 6.82 1.30 -12.25
CA LYS A 56 7.29 2.66 -12.53
C LYS A 56 8.33 2.62 -13.66
N PRO A 57 8.12 3.37 -14.75
CA PRO A 57 9.12 3.46 -15.81
C PRO A 57 10.39 4.16 -15.29
N SER A 58 11.52 3.90 -15.91
CA SER A 58 12.78 4.57 -15.56
C SER A 58 12.82 5.99 -16.14
N GLY A 59 13.11 6.98 -15.28
CA GLY A 59 13.37 8.38 -15.66
C GLY A 59 12.39 9.36 -15.02
N ASP A 60 12.90 10.52 -14.58
CA ASP A 60 12.14 11.48 -13.78
C ASP A 60 10.88 12.03 -14.51
N SER A 61 10.91 12.14 -15.84
CA SER A 61 9.74 12.57 -16.62
C SER A 61 8.58 11.55 -16.62
N GLU A 62 8.85 10.32 -16.22
CA GLU A 62 7.86 9.24 -16.17
C GLU A 62 7.21 9.11 -14.79
N ASP A 63 7.81 9.69 -13.74
CA ASP A 63 7.26 9.68 -12.37
C ASP A 63 5.87 10.32 -12.33
N GLU A 64 5.71 11.49 -12.94
CA GLU A 64 4.44 12.23 -12.95
C GLU A 64 3.35 11.49 -13.77
N LYS A 65 3.72 10.84 -14.88
CA LYS A 65 2.79 10.00 -15.65
C LYS A 65 2.35 8.78 -14.85
N PHE A 66 3.27 8.17 -14.09
CA PHE A 66 2.99 7.03 -13.26
C PHE A 66 2.10 7.38 -12.06
N GLU A 67 2.34 8.52 -11.40
CA GLU A 67 1.45 9.00 -10.35
C GLU A 67 0.04 9.31 -10.87
N ARG A 68 -0.10 9.93 -12.06
CA ARG A 68 -1.43 10.10 -12.70
C ARG A 68 -2.15 8.80 -13.01
N LEU A 69 -1.41 7.75 -13.37
CA LEU A 69 -2.00 6.41 -13.53
C LEU A 69 -2.55 5.92 -12.18
N ILE A 70 -1.79 6.08 -11.10
CA ILE A 70 -2.21 5.68 -9.74
C ILE A 70 -3.46 6.46 -9.31
N GLU A 71 -3.50 7.78 -9.55
CA GLU A 71 -4.71 8.60 -9.29
C GLU A 71 -5.93 8.05 -10.02
N ARG A 72 -5.77 7.68 -11.31
CA ARG A 72 -6.86 7.09 -12.09
C ARG A 72 -7.32 5.76 -11.51
N LEU A 73 -6.39 4.89 -11.14
CA LEU A 73 -6.72 3.60 -10.52
C LEU A 73 -7.47 3.79 -9.20
N LEU A 74 -7.09 4.80 -8.41
CA LEU A 74 -7.75 5.15 -7.15
C LEU A 74 -9.21 5.59 -7.30
N LEU A 75 -9.61 6.09 -8.48
CA LEU A 75 -11.01 6.42 -8.76
C LEU A 75 -11.89 5.16 -8.85
N GLU A 76 -11.31 4.01 -9.17
CA GLU A 76 -12.03 2.73 -9.28
C GLU A 76 -12.04 1.97 -7.96
N GLY A 77 -11.03 2.18 -7.11
CA GLY A 77 -10.96 1.63 -5.75
C GLY A 77 -9.55 1.69 -5.18
N PRO A 78 -9.33 1.13 -3.98
CA PRO A 78 -8.01 1.10 -3.36
C PRO A 78 -6.95 0.40 -4.22
N VAL A 79 -5.72 0.93 -4.20
CA VAL A 79 -4.62 0.46 -5.05
C VAL A 79 -3.47 -0.03 -4.19
N ALA A 80 -3.01 -1.27 -4.41
CA ALA A 80 -1.78 -1.72 -3.76
C ALA A 80 -0.60 -0.99 -4.36
N VAL A 81 0.30 -0.49 -3.53
CA VAL A 81 1.53 0.11 -4.02
C VAL A 81 2.74 -0.41 -3.27
N SER A 82 3.85 -0.57 -4.00
CA SER A 82 5.15 -0.82 -3.40
C SER A 82 6.03 0.42 -3.47
N PHE A 83 6.79 0.69 -2.42
CA PHE A 83 7.72 1.82 -2.35
C PHE A 83 8.94 1.46 -1.50
N ASP A 84 10.00 2.26 -1.60
CA ASP A 84 11.19 2.11 -0.78
C ASP A 84 10.95 2.58 0.66
N TYR A 85 11.27 1.75 1.64
CA TYR A 85 11.12 2.05 3.05
C TYR A 85 12.41 2.63 3.62
N PHE A 86 12.58 3.93 3.41
CA PHE A 86 13.78 4.67 3.79
C PHE A 86 14.01 4.69 5.31
N PRO A 87 15.28 4.79 5.77
CA PRO A 87 15.60 4.88 7.20
C PRO A 87 14.83 5.97 7.95
N SER A 88 14.61 7.13 7.32
CA SER A 88 13.85 8.26 7.89
C SER A 88 12.38 7.95 8.15
N TYR A 89 11.82 6.90 7.54
CA TYR A 89 10.44 6.46 7.78
C TYR A 89 10.34 5.58 9.03
N ARG A 90 11.47 5.02 9.48
CA ARG A 90 11.52 4.10 10.61
C ARG A 90 11.20 4.84 11.89
N THR A 91 10.07 4.48 12.49
CA THR A 91 9.73 4.86 13.87
C THR A 91 9.92 3.71 14.87
N GLY A 92 10.68 2.68 14.49
CA GLY A 92 10.92 1.44 15.22
C GLY A 92 11.10 0.23 14.29
N ILE A 93 11.74 -0.85 14.75
CA ILE A 93 12.03 -2.08 13.97
C ILE A 93 10.72 -2.78 13.60
N VAL A 94 10.43 -2.95 12.31
CA VAL A 94 9.62 -4.09 11.84
C VAL A 94 9.91 -4.37 10.35
N SER A 95 9.93 -5.65 9.98
CA SER A 95 9.91 -6.13 8.59
C SER A 95 8.46 -6.16 8.05
N PHE A 96 8.27 -6.01 6.74
CA PHE A 96 6.93 -5.89 6.13
C PHE A 96 6.72 -6.80 4.93
N ASP A 97 5.45 -7.21 4.76
CA ASP A 97 5.02 -8.39 4.02
C ASP A 97 3.94 -8.05 2.97
N ILE A 98 4.03 -8.67 1.79
CA ILE A 98 3.02 -8.65 0.74
C ILE A 98 1.79 -9.54 1.07
N PHE A 99 1.90 -10.56 1.93
CA PHE A 99 0.72 -11.32 2.41
C PHE A 99 -0.26 -10.42 3.16
N GLU A 100 0.25 -9.39 3.82
CA GLU A 100 -0.55 -8.40 4.51
C GLU A 100 -1.39 -7.55 3.56
N TYR A 101 -0.90 -7.26 2.34
CA TYR A 101 -1.70 -6.61 1.31
C TYR A 101 -2.97 -7.43 1.00
N PHE A 102 -2.83 -8.74 0.80
CA PHE A 102 -3.98 -9.59 0.51
C PHE A 102 -4.91 -9.72 1.71
N ARG A 103 -4.39 -9.64 2.95
CA ARG A 103 -5.23 -9.54 4.14
C ARG A 103 -6.04 -8.25 4.13
N ILE A 104 -5.41 -7.09 3.95
CA ILE A 104 -6.09 -5.77 3.88
C ILE A 104 -7.13 -5.77 2.75
N PHE A 105 -6.77 -6.22 1.56
CA PHE A 105 -7.68 -6.33 0.42
C PHE A 105 -8.89 -7.19 0.78
N SER A 106 -8.66 -8.36 1.40
CA SER A 106 -9.74 -9.24 1.82
C SER A 106 -10.64 -8.63 2.89
N GLU A 107 -10.11 -7.79 3.78
CA GLU A 107 -10.87 -7.12 4.83
C GLU A 107 -11.68 -5.96 4.26
N PHE A 108 -11.12 -5.18 3.34
CA PHE A 108 -11.81 -4.07 2.67
C PHE A 108 -13.07 -4.52 1.91
N TYR A 109 -13.01 -5.66 1.22
CA TYR A 109 -14.14 -6.19 0.46
C TYR A 109 -15.14 -7.00 1.29
N LYS A 110 -14.89 -7.25 2.58
CA LYS A 110 -15.75 -8.11 3.42
C LYS A 110 -16.94 -7.39 4.02
N ASP A 111 -16.79 -6.19 4.54
CA ASP A 111 -17.85 -5.39 5.13
C ASP A 111 -17.27 -4.01 5.51
N GLN A 112 -18.15 -3.03 5.59
CA GLN A 112 -17.88 -1.60 5.79
C GLN A 112 -16.61 -1.26 6.59
N TRP A 113 -15.86 -0.28 6.03
CA TRP A 113 -14.89 0.62 6.67
C TRP A 113 -14.81 0.48 8.20
N PRO A 114 -13.62 0.40 8.83
CA PRO A 114 -13.53 0.35 10.27
C PRO A 114 -14.04 1.67 10.89
N TYR A 115 -15.35 1.75 11.13
CA TYR A 115 -16.06 2.80 11.87
C TYR A 115 -15.64 2.87 13.36
N SER A 116 -14.58 2.15 13.73
CA SER A 116 -14.06 2.05 15.10
C SER A 116 -12.99 3.09 15.43
N CYS A 117 -12.61 3.99 14.49
CA CYS A 117 -11.78 5.15 14.84
C CYS A 117 -12.61 6.14 15.65
N LYS A 118 -12.85 5.83 16.93
CA LYS A 118 -13.28 6.83 17.91
C LYS A 118 -12.11 7.80 18.02
N LYS A 119 -12.27 9.02 17.47
CA LYS A 119 -11.40 10.17 17.73
C LYS A 119 -11.36 10.43 19.24
N ASN A 120 -10.57 9.64 19.97
CA ASN A 120 -10.22 9.93 21.33
C ASN A 120 -9.22 11.07 21.25
N ASN A 121 -9.64 12.21 21.78
CA ASN A 121 -8.85 13.42 22.01
C ASN A 121 -7.59 13.12 22.83
N PHE A 122 -6.58 12.51 22.22
CA PHE A 122 -5.23 12.53 22.72
C PHE A 122 -4.43 13.48 21.84
N LYS A 123 -4.32 14.72 22.34
CA LYS A 123 -3.20 15.61 22.04
C LYS A 123 -1.90 14.88 22.43
N LYS A 124 -1.44 13.95 21.60
CA LYS A 124 -0.07 13.48 21.63
C LYS A 124 0.60 14.07 20.41
N LYS A 125 1.50 15.00 20.71
CA LYS A 125 2.37 15.77 19.82
C LYS A 125 3.33 14.85 19.05
N ILE A 126 2.79 13.92 18.27
CA ILE A 126 3.52 13.18 17.25
C ILE A 126 3.23 13.94 15.98
N GLN A 127 4.26 14.61 15.48
CA GLN A 127 4.27 15.28 14.19
C GLN A 127 3.76 14.27 13.16
N GLU A 128 2.51 14.42 12.70
CA GLU A 128 1.92 13.66 11.60
C GLU A 128 2.77 13.97 10.38
N ARG A 129 3.81 13.17 10.15
CA ARG A 129 4.84 13.49 9.18
C ARG A 129 4.49 12.79 7.89
N ILE A 130 4.19 13.58 6.87
CA ILE A 130 4.21 13.12 5.48
C ILE A 130 5.60 12.51 5.23
N LEU A 131 5.61 11.20 4.96
CA LEU A 131 6.79 10.42 4.69
C LEU A 131 7.39 10.89 3.37
N SER A 132 8.54 11.55 3.48
CA SER A 132 9.36 12.03 2.37
C SER A 132 10.81 11.72 2.71
N PRO A 133 11.57 11.07 1.82
CA PRO A 133 12.94 10.70 2.10
C PRO A 133 13.83 11.93 1.96
N THR A 134 14.92 11.95 2.72
CA THR A 134 15.92 12.99 2.55
C THR A 134 16.61 12.88 1.18
N LEU A 135 17.15 13.97 0.67
CA LEU A 135 17.93 13.97 -0.57
C LEU A 135 19.08 12.93 -0.51
N THR A 136 19.78 12.86 0.63
CA THR A 136 20.86 11.90 0.87
C THR A 136 20.37 10.45 0.75
N GLU A 137 19.20 10.13 1.29
CA GLU A 137 18.61 8.81 1.17
C GLU A 137 18.23 8.48 -0.28
N ARG A 138 17.63 9.43 -1.01
CA ARG A 138 17.31 9.23 -2.43
C ARG A 138 18.54 8.93 -3.27
N LEU A 139 19.64 9.65 -3.02
CA LEU A 139 20.90 9.48 -3.75
C LEU A 139 21.62 8.16 -3.42
N ARG A 140 21.50 7.68 -2.18
CA ARG A 140 22.17 6.44 -1.72
C ARG A 140 21.38 5.17 -2.04
N ASN A 141 20.05 5.27 -2.13
CA ASN A 141 19.17 4.10 -2.29
C ASN A 141 19.47 3.21 -3.52
N PRO A 142 19.90 3.74 -4.68
CA PRO A 142 20.34 2.89 -5.80
C PRO A 142 21.54 1.98 -5.47
N TYR A 143 22.35 2.33 -4.47
CA TYR A 143 23.53 1.58 -4.04
C TYR A 143 23.29 0.76 -2.77
N GLU A 144 22.39 1.21 -1.89
CA GLU A 144 22.16 0.60 -0.57
C GLU A 144 20.96 -0.34 -0.54
N HIS A 145 20.08 -0.28 -1.54
CA HIS A 145 18.92 -1.15 -1.71
C HIS A 145 18.08 -1.28 -0.44
N THR A 146 17.39 -0.21 -0.06
CA THR A 146 16.49 -0.25 1.10
C THR A 146 15.36 -1.27 0.91
N SER A 147 14.80 -1.76 2.02
CA SER A 147 13.68 -2.70 2.00
C SER A 147 12.49 -2.11 1.27
N LYS A 148 11.83 -2.91 0.44
CA LYS A 148 10.53 -2.53 -0.15
C LYS A 148 9.43 -2.71 0.89
N HIS A 149 8.47 -1.80 0.88
CA HIS A 149 7.24 -1.88 1.66
C HIS A 149 6.04 -1.90 0.74
N VAL A 150 4.94 -2.51 1.19
CA VAL A 150 3.67 -2.52 0.46
C VAL A 150 2.57 -2.01 1.37
N GLY A 151 1.79 -1.06 0.84
CA GLY A 151 0.62 -0.51 1.51
C GLY A 151 -0.57 -0.41 0.56
N LEU A 152 -1.75 -0.17 1.12
CA LEU A 152 -2.95 0.05 0.33
C LEU A 152 -3.24 1.55 0.24
N LEU A 153 -3.14 2.12 -0.96
CA LEU A 153 -3.59 3.48 -1.18
C LEU A 153 -5.11 3.56 -1.09
N MET A 154 -5.57 4.47 -0.26
CA MET A 154 -6.99 4.71 0.02
C MET A 154 -7.48 6.06 -0.51
N GLY A 155 -6.56 6.96 -0.83
CA GLY A 155 -6.87 8.30 -1.31
C GLY A 155 -5.63 9.20 -1.35
N SER A 156 -5.88 10.48 -1.54
CA SER A 156 -4.89 11.54 -1.49
C SER A 156 -5.45 12.76 -0.80
N GLY A 157 -4.56 13.60 -0.27
CA GLY A 157 -4.92 14.80 0.47
C GLY A 157 -3.86 15.89 0.39
N ILE A 158 -4.17 17.02 1.01
CA ILE A 158 -3.28 18.19 1.12
C ILE A 158 -3.28 18.63 2.58
N GLU A 159 -2.10 18.88 3.14
CA GLU A 159 -1.90 19.40 4.49
C GLU A 159 -0.94 20.59 4.45
N LEU A 160 -1.17 21.59 5.30
CA LEU A 160 -0.25 22.72 5.45
C LEU A 160 0.88 22.35 6.41
N VAL A 161 2.11 22.30 5.91
CA VAL A 161 3.32 22.04 6.68
C VAL A 161 4.19 23.28 6.62
N ASP A 162 4.44 23.89 7.79
CA ASP A 162 5.20 25.15 7.91
C ASP A 162 4.65 26.29 7.03
N GLY A 163 3.34 26.31 6.80
CA GLY A 163 2.65 27.31 5.97
C GLY A 163 2.55 26.96 4.48
N GLU A 164 3.21 25.89 4.04
CA GLU A 164 3.21 25.46 2.64
C GLU A 164 2.33 24.23 2.41
N PRO A 165 1.56 24.15 1.31
CA PRO A 165 0.75 22.98 0.99
C PRO A 165 1.65 21.80 0.61
N LYS A 166 1.49 20.69 1.32
CA LYS A 166 2.10 19.40 0.99
C LYS A 166 1.03 18.39 0.65
N HIS A 167 1.18 17.82 -0.53
CA HIS A 167 0.30 16.77 -1.01
C HIS A 167 0.78 15.40 -0.54
N PHE A 168 -0.14 14.49 -0.27
CA PHE A 168 0.17 13.15 0.18
C PHE A 168 -0.81 12.10 -0.35
N TRP A 169 -0.33 10.87 -0.40
CA TRP A 169 -1.10 9.65 -0.50
C TRP A 169 -1.49 9.15 0.89
N ASP A 170 -2.75 8.77 1.08
CA ASP A 170 -3.20 8.04 2.27
C ASP A 170 -2.96 6.55 2.08
N ILE A 171 -2.09 5.98 2.91
CA ILE A 171 -1.70 4.58 2.89
C ILE A 171 -2.28 3.90 4.12
N TYR A 172 -3.17 2.94 3.90
CA TYR A 172 -3.59 2.04 4.97
C TYR A 172 -2.57 0.94 5.18
N GLU A 173 -2.03 0.90 6.40
CA GLU A 173 -1.04 -0.05 6.87
C GLU A 173 -1.67 -1.29 7.45
N SER A 174 -0.95 -2.40 7.32
CA SER A 174 -1.37 -3.70 7.83
C SER A 174 -1.38 -3.81 9.34
N ARG A 175 -0.76 -2.87 10.04
CA ARG A 175 -0.67 -2.85 11.50
C ARG A 175 -2.02 -2.55 12.18
N GLY A 176 -3.05 -2.22 11.38
CA GLY A 176 -4.42 -2.03 11.85
C GLY A 176 -4.59 -0.73 12.65
N ALA A 177 -5.77 -0.55 13.24
CA ALA A 177 -6.19 0.73 13.82
C ALA A 177 -5.35 1.22 15.02
N SER A 178 -4.51 0.37 15.62
CA SER A 178 -3.60 0.75 16.70
C SER A 178 -2.32 1.44 16.19
N TRP A 179 -2.06 1.40 14.88
CA TRP A 179 -0.92 2.06 14.28
C TRP A 179 -1.19 3.51 13.96
N ARG A 180 -0.39 4.42 14.55
CA ARG A 180 -0.41 5.87 14.25
C ARG A 180 -1.84 6.42 14.16
N ASP A 181 -2.19 7.02 13.01
CA ASP A 181 -3.48 7.64 12.73
C ASP A 181 -4.49 6.58 12.27
N CYS A 182 -4.97 5.75 13.21
CA CYS A 182 -5.99 4.73 12.93
C CYS A 182 -5.62 3.73 11.80
N GLY A 183 -4.34 3.40 11.69
CA GLY A 183 -3.81 2.47 10.69
C GLY A 183 -3.28 3.16 9.44
N PHE A 184 -3.25 4.49 9.39
CA PHE A 184 -2.81 5.22 8.21
C PHE A 184 -1.40 5.81 8.35
N ASP A 185 -0.69 5.79 7.23
CA ASP A 185 0.51 6.57 6.95
C ASP A 185 0.24 7.53 5.78
N ARG A 186 0.96 8.65 5.75
CA ARG A 186 0.89 9.64 4.66
C ARG A 186 2.20 9.61 3.91
N LEU A 187 2.20 9.28 2.61
CA LEU A 187 3.40 9.29 1.76
C LEU A 187 3.39 10.51 0.86
N ALA A 188 4.52 11.18 0.66
CA ALA A 188 4.58 12.37 -0.19
C ALA A 188 4.14 12.07 -1.63
N LEU A 189 3.24 12.92 -2.16
CA LEU A 189 2.83 12.97 -3.55
C LEU A 189 3.84 13.80 -4.35
N HIS A 190 3.99 13.56 -5.65
CA HIS A 190 4.86 14.30 -6.58
C HIS A 190 6.36 14.14 -6.33
N GLU A 191 6.74 13.13 -5.56
CA GLU A 191 8.14 12.81 -5.28
C GLU A 191 8.62 11.53 -5.99
N GLY A 192 7.73 10.82 -6.72
CA GLY A 192 8.09 9.65 -7.52
C GLY A 192 8.45 8.43 -6.67
N LEU A 193 7.85 8.31 -5.48
CA LEU A 193 8.24 7.34 -4.46
C LEU A 193 7.66 5.94 -4.68
N ILE A 194 6.52 5.84 -5.37
CA ILE A 194 5.85 4.56 -5.64
C ILE A 194 6.51 3.87 -6.81
N LEU A 195 6.94 2.62 -6.62
CA LEU A 195 7.69 1.83 -7.60
C LEU A 195 6.80 0.89 -8.40
N GLN A 196 5.73 0.38 -7.79
CA GLN A 196 4.76 -0.47 -8.46
C GLN A 196 3.37 -0.17 -7.92
N ALA A 197 2.36 -0.30 -8.79
CA ALA A 197 0.95 -0.21 -8.45
C ALA A 197 0.23 -1.45 -8.97
N THR A 198 -0.63 -2.04 -8.14
CA THR A 198 -1.40 -3.23 -8.49
C THR A 198 -2.86 -2.85 -8.63
N GLU A 199 -3.37 -3.04 -9.84
CA GLU A 199 -4.78 -2.95 -10.17
C GLU A 199 -5.43 -4.33 -10.04
N MET A 200 -6.57 -4.40 -9.35
CA MET A 200 -7.37 -5.61 -9.22
C MET A 200 -8.78 -5.35 -9.70
N ARG A 201 -9.27 -6.19 -10.62
CA ARG A 201 -10.63 -6.11 -11.15
C ARG A 201 -11.49 -7.25 -10.65
N LEU A 202 -12.76 -6.94 -10.40
CA LEU A 202 -13.78 -7.84 -9.86
C LEU A 202 -14.99 -7.95 -10.81
#